data_AF-A0A8T5L8Z4-F1
#
_entry.id   AF-A0A8T5L8Z4-F1
#
_cell.length_a   1.000
_cell.length_b   1.000
_cell.length_c   1.000
_cell.angle_alpha   90.00
_cell.angle_beta   90.00
_cell.angle_gamma   90.00
#
_symmetry.space_group_name_H-M   'P 1'
#
loop_
_entity.id
_entity.type
_entity.pdbx_description
1 polymer ?
#
loop_
_entity_poly.entity_id
_entity_poly.type
_entity_poly.pdbx_seq_one_letter_code
_entity_poly.pdbx_strand_id
1 'polypeptide(L)'
;VIFLSSLLVYLFSFFLVFQVYFFIFWIVMFGFVFLILIEIYLRIQHNIDRKAIFFKSVFNNKLHEMEAGVREEVDLINNNLEEAKDVLNSVNKKIVNSEKKLGILSRDVDETDKKISLIDKNLEKTDKKISLVDKNLTKTDKKIGLLKKNQESEKVWIDRIYRSFMKRVIFYSLKNLAPDVFSHRSVLYVGARPDRFEYLYDFKNEGYKIDLIEIYKENYNDFKRFKWLNKVILGDITKFNSRKKYDVIFWWHGPEHVEKKDFIKTLKKLENTATKMVVLGMPWGNVPQRLKYENPYEEHVSFYDLEDFENLGYNVDVVGDKNNYFSQLTAVKFLGRKSR
;
A
#
# COMPACT_ATOMS: atom_id res chain seq x y z
N VAL A 1 -95.97 -159.76 -25.91
CA VAL A 1 -94.51 -159.51 -25.88
C VAL A 1 -94.06 -158.57 -27.01
N ILE A 2 -94.54 -158.72 -28.26
CA ILE A 2 -94.12 -157.85 -29.38
C ILE A 2 -94.66 -156.40 -29.29
N PHE A 3 -95.75 -156.13 -28.56
CA PHE A 3 -96.35 -154.78 -28.46
C PHE A 3 -95.66 -153.84 -27.44
N LEU A 4 -94.87 -154.37 -26.49
CA LEU A 4 -94.22 -153.56 -25.45
C LEU A 4 -92.85 -153.00 -25.90
N SER A 5 -92.21 -153.63 -26.89
CA SER A 5 -90.91 -153.20 -27.41
C SER A 5 -91.02 -151.94 -28.30
N SER A 6 -92.13 -151.76 -29.01
CA SER A 6 -92.32 -150.58 -29.89
C SER A 6 -92.52 -149.27 -29.12
N LEU A 7 -93.11 -149.32 -27.92
CA LEU A 7 -93.34 -148.11 -27.10
C LEU A 7 -92.06 -147.61 -26.42
N LEU A 8 -91.19 -148.53 -25.98
CA LEU A 8 -89.90 -148.18 -25.37
C LEU A 8 -88.94 -147.53 -26.38
N VAL A 9 -88.96 -148.01 -27.62
CA VAL A 9 -88.17 -147.42 -28.72
C VAL A 9 -88.64 -146.00 -29.03
N TYR A 10 -89.95 -145.74 -28.97
CA TYR A 10 -90.51 -144.40 -29.19
C TYR A 10 -90.14 -143.42 -28.07
N LEU A 11 -90.22 -143.83 -26.81
CA LEU A 11 -89.86 -142.98 -25.67
C LEU A 11 -88.36 -142.67 -25.63
N PHE A 12 -87.51 -143.65 -25.98
CA PHE A 12 -86.07 -143.42 -26.07
C PHE A 12 -85.68 -142.51 -27.24
N SER A 13 -86.35 -142.67 -28.39
CA SER A 13 -86.19 -141.76 -29.54
C SER A 13 -86.63 -140.33 -29.20
N PHE A 14 -87.76 -140.16 -28.51
CA PHE A 14 -88.24 -138.85 -28.10
C PHE A 14 -87.29 -138.16 -27.09
N PHE A 15 -86.74 -138.90 -26.13
CA PHE A 15 -85.79 -138.37 -25.17
C PHE A 15 -84.47 -137.92 -25.83
N LEU A 16 -83.97 -138.68 -26.80
CA LEU A 16 -82.80 -138.31 -27.60
C LEU A 16 -83.04 -137.04 -28.42
N VAL A 17 -84.21 -136.94 -29.07
CA VAL A 17 -84.60 -135.74 -29.81
C VAL A 17 -84.72 -134.53 -28.88
N PHE A 18 -85.31 -134.69 -27.69
CA PHE A 18 -85.41 -133.62 -26.71
C PHE A 18 -84.05 -133.13 -26.19
N GLN A 19 -83.11 -134.03 -25.90
CA GLN A 19 -81.75 -133.64 -25.50
C GLN A 19 -81.01 -132.86 -26.59
N VAL A 20 -81.18 -133.25 -27.86
CA VAL A 20 -80.60 -132.52 -29.00
C VAL A 20 -81.20 -131.11 -29.09
N TYR A 21 -82.53 -130.96 -28.98
CA TYR A 21 -83.16 -129.63 -29.00
C TYR A 21 -82.79 -128.78 -27.78
N PHE A 22 -82.66 -129.38 -26.59
CA PHE A 22 -82.23 -128.67 -25.38
C PHE A 22 -80.78 -128.18 -25.48
N PHE A 23 -79.90 -128.98 -26.08
CA PHE A 23 -78.50 -128.60 -26.32
C PHE A 23 -78.40 -127.49 -27.39
N ILE A 24 -79.16 -127.59 -28.48
CA ILE A 24 -79.26 -126.54 -29.50
C ILE A 24 -79.81 -125.23 -28.89
N PHE A 25 -80.84 -125.32 -28.05
CA PHE A 25 -81.39 -124.16 -27.36
C PHE A 25 -80.33 -123.46 -26.51
N TRP A 26 -79.55 -124.21 -25.71
CA TRP A 26 -78.46 -123.63 -24.92
C TRP A 26 -77.33 -123.04 -25.79
N ILE A 27 -76.97 -123.66 -26.92
CA ILE A 27 -76.00 -123.09 -27.87
C ILE A 27 -76.50 -121.76 -28.43
N VAL A 28 -77.78 -121.68 -28.81
CA VAL A 28 -78.39 -120.46 -29.34
C VAL A 28 -78.49 -119.38 -28.26
N MET A 29 -78.87 -119.73 -27.04
CA MET A 29 -78.96 -118.80 -25.90
C MET A 29 -77.58 -118.26 -25.52
N PHE A 30 -76.56 -119.13 -25.37
CA PHE A 30 -75.19 -118.69 -25.10
C PHE A 30 -74.61 -117.88 -26.25
N GLY A 31 -74.91 -118.24 -27.50
CA GLY A 31 -74.52 -117.45 -28.66
C GLY A 31 -75.10 -116.03 -28.63
N PHE A 32 -76.36 -115.89 -28.22
CA PHE A 32 -77.02 -114.59 -28.09
C PHE A 32 -76.44 -113.75 -26.94
N VAL A 33 -76.21 -114.35 -25.77
CA VAL A 33 -75.57 -113.68 -24.62
C VAL A 33 -74.14 -113.25 -24.98
N PHE A 34 -73.39 -114.10 -25.69
CA PHE A 34 -72.04 -113.79 -26.15
C PHE A 34 -72.01 -112.63 -27.14
N LEU A 35 -72.97 -112.57 -28.08
CA LEU A 35 -73.12 -111.44 -29.00
C LEU A 35 -73.45 -110.13 -28.27
N ILE A 36 -74.33 -110.16 -27.27
CA ILE A 36 -74.63 -108.99 -26.43
C ILE A 36 -73.38 -108.52 -25.68
N LEU A 37 -72.60 -109.45 -25.10
CA LEU A 37 -71.36 -109.12 -24.40
C LEU A 37 -70.30 -108.52 -25.34
N ILE A 38 -70.19 -109.03 -26.57
CA ILE A 38 -69.33 -108.44 -27.61
C ILE A 38 -69.81 -107.03 -27.95
N GLU A 39 -71.11 -106.80 -28.14
CA GLU A 39 -71.60 -105.45 -28.46
C GLU A 39 -71.37 -104.46 -27.32
N ILE A 40 -71.57 -104.89 -26.07
CA ILE A 40 -71.26 -104.08 -24.87
C ILE A 40 -69.76 -103.79 -24.80
N TYR A 41 -68.91 -104.79 -25.01
CA TYR A 41 -67.46 -104.62 -25.03
C TYR A 41 -67.01 -103.64 -26.11
N LEU A 42 -67.53 -103.77 -27.33
CA LEU A 42 -67.24 -102.86 -28.44
C LEU A 42 -67.74 -101.43 -28.16
N ARG A 43 -68.90 -101.25 -27.51
CA ARG A 43 -69.37 -99.92 -27.08
C ARG A 43 -68.49 -99.31 -25.99
N ILE A 44 -68.09 -100.10 -25.00
CA ILE A 44 -67.18 -99.64 -23.94
C ILE A 44 -65.85 -99.22 -24.57
N GLN A 45 -65.30 -100.04 -25.46
CA GLN A 45 -64.03 -99.75 -26.09
C GLN A 45 -64.10 -98.53 -27.01
N HIS A 46 -65.17 -98.39 -27.78
CA HIS A 46 -65.40 -97.18 -28.56
C HIS A 46 -65.53 -95.92 -27.69
N ASN A 47 -66.14 -96.03 -26.50
CA ASN A 47 -66.26 -94.90 -25.56
C ASN A 47 -64.93 -94.56 -24.89
N ILE A 48 -64.10 -95.56 -24.58
CA ILE A 48 -62.72 -95.38 -24.10
C ILE A 48 -61.88 -94.69 -25.18
N ASP A 49 -61.94 -95.17 -26.43
CA ASP A 49 -61.20 -94.58 -27.56
C ASP A 49 -61.64 -93.14 -27.82
N ARG A 50 -62.94 -92.85 -27.77
CA ARG A 50 -63.44 -91.47 -27.89
C ARG A 50 -62.93 -90.56 -26.77
N LYS A 51 -62.93 -91.03 -25.52
CA LYS A 51 -62.37 -90.27 -24.40
C LYS A 51 -60.86 -90.10 -24.54
N ALA A 52 -60.12 -91.11 -24.98
CA ALA A 52 -58.69 -91.03 -25.21
C ALA A 52 -58.34 -90.03 -26.31
N ILE A 53 -59.10 -90.02 -27.43
CA ILE A 53 -58.94 -89.03 -28.51
C ILE A 53 -59.26 -87.62 -28.00
N PHE A 54 -60.33 -87.46 -27.22
CA PHE A 54 -60.68 -86.16 -26.63
C PHE A 54 -59.58 -85.66 -25.67
N PHE A 55 -59.13 -86.49 -24.73
CA PHE A 55 -58.05 -86.12 -23.80
C PHE A 55 -56.74 -85.81 -24.54
N LYS A 56 -56.40 -86.59 -25.57
CA LYS A 56 -55.22 -86.32 -26.42
C LYS A 56 -55.36 -84.99 -27.14
N SER A 57 -56.53 -84.66 -27.67
CA SER A 57 -56.80 -83.37 -28.31
C SER A 57 -56.70 -82.21 -27.32
N VAL A 58 -57.31 -82.34 -26.13
CA VAL A 58 -57.24 -81.30 -25.08
C VAL A 58 -55.81 -81.11 -24.59
N PHE A 59 -55.07 -82.19 -24.38
CA PHE A 59 -53.67 -82.14 -23.96
C PHE A 59 -52.78 -81.50 -25.04
N ASN A 60 -52.94 -81.90 -26.31
CA ASN A 60 -52.18 -81.32 -27.41
C ASN A 60 -52.50 -79.83 -27.61
N ASN A 61 -53.75 -79.42 -27.46
CA ASN A 61 -54.12 -78.00 -27.54
C ASN A 61 -53.46 -77.19 -26.41
N LYS A 62 -53.53 -77.68 -25.15
CA LYS A 62 -52.84 -77.03 -24.03
C LYS A 62 -51.33 -77.00 -24.21
N LEU A 63 -50.75 -78.07 -24.75
CA LEU A 63 -49.32 -78.12 -25.05
C LEU A 63 -48.93 -77.09 -26.11
N HIS A 64 -49.72 -76.95 -27.18
CA HIS A 64 -49.50 -75.92 -28.20
C HIS A 64 -49.67 -74.50 -27.66
N GLU A 65 -50.66 -74.25 -26.79
CA GLU A 65 -50.82 -72.96 -26.12
C GLU A 65 -49.60 -72.62 -25.24
N MET A 66 -49.10 -73.60 -24.48
CA MET A 66 -47.89 -73.43 -23.67
C MET A 66 -46.65 -73.20 -24.55
N GLU A 67 -46.48 -73.96 -25.62
CA GLU A 67 -45.38 -73.78 -26.58
C GLU A 67 -45.44 -72.41 -27.26
N ALA A 68 -46.64 -71.93 -27.60
CA ALA A 68 -46.83 -70.60 -28.18
C ALA A 68 -46.46 -69.49 -27.18
N GLY A 69 -46.92 -69.59 -25.93
CA GLY A 69 -46.56 -68.64 -24.88
C GLY A 69 -45.06 -68.60 -24.60
N VAL A 70 -44.41 -69.76 -24.55
CA VAL A 70 -42.94 -69.84 -24.39
C VAL A 70 -42.22 -69.22 -25.59
N ARG A 71 -42.70 -69.44 -26.82
CA ARG A 71 -42.11 -68.81 -28.01
C ARG A 71 -42.23 -67.28 -27.97
N GLU A 72 -43.39 -66.77 -27.58
CA GLU A 72 -43.63 -65.33 -27.45
C GLU A 72 -42.70 -64.71 -26.40
N GLU A 73 -42.53 -65.35 -25.24
CA GLU A 73 -41.56 -64.91 -24.22
C GLU A 73 -40.11 -64.94 -24.73
N VAL A 74 -39.73 -65.99 -25.46
CA VAL A 74 -38.38 -66.09 -26.06
C VAL A 74 -38.15 -64.99 -27.10
N ASP A 75 -39.14 -64.69 -27.94
CA ASP A 75 -39.06 -63.63 -28.94
C ASP A 75 -38.94 -62.25 -28.26
N LEU A 76 -39.71 -62.01 -27.19
CA LEU A 76 -39.59 -60.80 -26.39
C LEU A 76 -38.20 -60.65 -25.76
N ILE A 77 -37.65 -61.74 -25.20
CA ILE A 77 -36.30 -61.75 -24.63
C ILE A 77 -35.25 -61.45 -25.70
N ASN A 78 -35.37 -62.04 -26.89
CA ASN A 78 -34.43 -61.82 -27.99
C ASN A 78 -34.46 -60.37 -28.48
N ASN A 79 -35.65 -59.76 -28.59
CA ASN A 79 -35.78 -58.34 -28.96
C ASN A 79 -35.14 -57.43 -27.90
N ASN A 80 -35.44 -57.67 -26.62
CA ASN A 80 -34.84 -56.90 -25.52
C ASN A 80 -33.31 -57.05 -25.48
N LEU A 81 -32.80 -58.25 -25.79
CA LEU A 81 -31.36 -58.50 -25.86
C LEU A 81 -30.71 -57.72 -27.00
N GLU A 82 -31.36 -57.61 -28.15
CA GLU A 82 -30.84 -56.85 -29.29
C GLU A 82 -30.83 -55.34 -29.00
N GLU A 83 -31.91 -54.81 -28.41
CA GLU A 83 -31.94 -53.42 -27.92
C GLU A 83 -30.82 -53.13 -26.91
N ALA A 84 -30.58 -54.06 -25.98
CA ALA A 84 -29.50 -53.92 -25.00
C ALA A 84 -28.11 -53.89 -25.65
N LYS A 85 -27.87 -54.69 -26.70
CA LYS A 85 -26.61 -54.65 -27.47
C LYS A 85 -26.43 -53.32 -28.18
N ASP A 86 -27.49 -52.76 -28.77
CA ASP A 86 -27.43 -51.46 -29.44
C ASP A 86 -27.11 -50.32 -28.47
N VAL A 87 -27.73 -50.35 -27.28
CA VAL A 87 -27.40 -49.41 -26.19
C VAL A 87 -25.94 -49.57 -25.78
N LEU A 88 -25.45 -50.80 -25.60
CA LEU A 88 -24.06 -51.07 -25.23
C LEU A 88 -23.08 -50.54 -26.28
N ASN A 89 -23.36 -50.76 -27.57
CA ASN A 89 -22.54 -50.26 -28.67
C ASN A 89 -22.51 -48.72 -28.71
N SER A 90 -23.66 -48.08 -28.49
CA SER A 90 -23.77 -46.61 -28.40
C SER A 90 -22.96 -46.05 -27.23
N VAL A 91 -23.06 -46.68 -26.05
CA VAL A 91 -22.29 -46.31 -24.86
C VAL A 91 -20.79 -46.49 -25.11
N ASN A 92 -20.37 -47.62 -25.69
CA ASN A 92 -18.96 -47.87 -25.99
C ASN A 92 -18.37 -46.81 -26.94
N LYS A 93 -19.13 -46.41 -27.97
CA LYS A 93 -18.72 -45.31 -28.86
C LYS A 93 -18.55 -43.98 -28.13
N LYS A 94 -19.41 -43.68 -27.15
CA LYS A 94 -19.30 -42.48 -26.30
C LYS A 94 -18.08 -42.53 -25.39
N ILE A 95 -17.75 -43.70 -24.83
CA ILE A 95 -16.56 -43.91 -23.99
C ILE A 95 -15.30 -43.64 -24.80
N VAL A 96 -15.15 -44.28 -25.97
CA VAL A 96 -13.98 -44.09 -26.85
C VAL A 96 -13.81 -42.62 -27.27
N ASN A 97 -14.91 -41.91 -27.55
CA ASN A 97 -14.85 -40.49 -27.85
C ASN A 97 -14.41 -39.64 -26.65
N SER A 98 -14.80 -40.01 -25.44
CA SER A 98 -14.41 -39.32 -24.21
C SER A 98 -12.94 -39.55 -23.89
N GLU A 99 -12.43 -40.77 -24.06
CA GLU A 99 -11.01 -41.10 -23.92
C GLU A 99 -10.13 -40.28 -24.88
N LYS A 100 -10.55 -40.14 -26.15
CA LYS A 100 -9.86 -39.28 -27.12
C LYS A 100 -9.81 -37.82 -26.67
N LYS A 101 -10.91 -37.29 -26.13
CA LYS A 101 -10.95 -35.91 -25.59
C LYS A 101 -10.03 -35.75 -24.39
N LEU A 102 -10.01 -36.71 -23.47
CA LEU A 102 -9.10 -36.72 -22.32
C LEU A 102 -7.63 -36.75 -22.76
N GLY A 103 -7.29 -37.52 -23.80
CA GLY A 103 -5.94 -37.55 -24.36
C GLY A 103 -5.51 -36.25 -25.05
N ILE A 104 -6.45 -35.45 -25.57
CA ILE A 104 -6.16 -34.08 -26.05
C ILE A 104 -5.91 -33.16 -24.86
N LEU A 105 -6.82 -33.16 -23.88
CA LEU A 105 -6.70 -32.33 -22.67
C LEU A 105 -5.40 -32.57 -21.91
N SER A 106 -4.97 -33.83 -21.78
CA SER A 106 -3.69 -34.16 -21.13
C SER A 106 -2.50 -33.51 -21.83
N ARG A 107 -2.50 -33.46 -23.17
CA ARG A 107 -1.42 -32.83 -23.94
C ARG A 107 -1.43 -31.32 -23.82
N ASP A 108 -2.62 -30.71 -23.79
CA ASP A 108 -2.76 -29.26 -23.62
C ASP A 108 -2.29 -28.82 -22.22
N VAL A 109 -2.54 -29.64 -21.20
CA VAL A 109 -2.01 -29.45 -19.84
C VAL A 109 -0.47 -29.51 -19.85
N ASP A 110 0.12 -30.55 -20.45
CA ASP A 110 1.58 -30.68 -20.55
C ASP A 110 2.23 -29.50 -21.28
N GLU A 111 1.58 -28.96 -22.33
CA GLU A 111 2.07 -27.77 -23.04
C GLU A 111 1.98 -26.51 -22.16
N THR A 112 0.91 -26.38 -21.39
CA THR A 112 0.71 -25.27 -20.47
C THR A 112 1.77 -25.28 -19.36
N ASP A 113 2.08 -26.44 -18.80
CA ASP A 113 3.13 -26.60 -17.77
C ASP A 113 4.51 -26.19 -18.31
N LYS A 114 4.82 -26.54 -19.57
CA LYS A 114 6.06 -26.08 -20.22
C LYS A 114 6.12 -24.56 -20.37
N LYS A 115 4.99 -23.91 -20.71
CA LYS A 115 4.90 -22.45 -20.81
C LYS A 115 5.08 -21.78 -19.44
N ILE A 116 4.46 -22.32 -18.39
CA ILE A 116 4.61 -21.84 -17.01
C ILE A 116 6.08 -21.93 -16.58
N SER A 117 6.74 -23.07 -16.81
CA SER A 117 8.16 -23.23 -16.49
C SER A 117 9.07 -22.21 -17.19
N LEU A 118 8.74 -21.84 -18.44
CA LEU A 118 9.49 -20.81 -19.17
C LEU A 118 9.25 -19.40 -18.58
N ILE A 119 8.03 -19.11 -18.16
CA ILE A 119 7.68 -17.84 -17.49
C ILE A 119 8.45 -17.71 -16.18
N ASP A 120 8.50 -18.76 -15.35
CA ASP A 120 9.21 -18.74 -14.07
C ASP A 120 10.71 -18.41 -14.25
N LYS A 121 11.36 -19.02 -15.24
CA LYS A 121 12.77 -18.74 -15.56
C LYS A 121 12.99 -17.29 -16.00
N ASN A 122 12.02 -16.68 -16.68
CA ASN A 122 12.12 -15.29 -17.11
C ASN A 122 11.85 -14.31 -15.96
N LEU A 123 10.94 -14.65 -15.04
CA LEU A 123 10.73 -13.88 -13.80
C LEU A 123 12.00 -13.87 -12.95
N GLU A 124 12.66 -15.02 -12.76
CA GLU A 124 13.90 -15.11 -11.98
C GLU A 124 15.02 -14.22 -12.57
N LYS A 125 15.14 -14.17 -13.90
CA LYS A 125 16.09 -13.25 -14.58
C LYS A 125 15.72 -11.78 -14.37
N THR A 126 14.43 -11.48 -14.31
CA THR A 126 13.93 -10.11 -14.12
C THR A 126 14.19 -9.64 -12.69
N ASP A 127 13.97 -10.50 -11.69
CA ASP A 127 14.27 -10.22 -10.29
C ASP A 127 15.75 -9.91 -10.05
N LYS A 128 16.65 -10.67 -10.71
CA LYS A 128 18.09 -10.40 -10.66
C LYS A 128 18.45 -9.02 -11.22
N LYS A 129 17.79 -8.59 -12.31
CA LYS A 129 17.99 -7.23 -12.88
C LYS A 129 17.45 -6.15 -11.94
N ILE A 130 16.26 -6.35 -11.36
CA ILE A 130 15.67 -5.41 -10.39
C ILE A 130 16.60 -5.24 -9.19
N SER A 131 17.14 -6.33 -8.65
CA SER A 131 18.10 -6.28 -7.53
C SER A 131 19.38 -5.49 -7.88
N LEU A 132 19.87 -5.58 -9.12
CA LEU A 132 21.02 -4.81 -9.57
C LEU A 132 20.70 -3.31 -9.67
N VAL A 133 19.52 -2.97 -10.20
CA VAL A 133 19.03 -1.58 -10.28
C VAL A 133 18.92 -0.97 -8.89
N ASP A 134 18.33 -1.68 -7.94
CA ASP A 134 18.16 -1.23 -6.55
C ASP A 134 19.49 -0.92 -5.86
N LYS A 135 20.49 -1.80 -6.03
CA LYS A 135 21.86 -1.55 -5.54
C LYS A 135 22.49 -0.29 -6.13
N ASN A 136 22.23 0.00 -7.40
CA ASN A 136 22.77 1.18 -8.07
C ASN A 136 22.06 2.47 -7.63
N LEU A 137 20.74 2.42 -7.42
CA LEU A 137 19.97 3.54 -6.86
C LEU A 137 20.48 3.91 -5.46
N THR A 138 20.66 2.91 -4.60
CA THR A 138 21.21 3.11 -3.24
C THR A 138 22.58 3.80 -3.25
N LYS A 139 23.45 3.48 -4.20
CA LYS A 139 24.76 4.15 -4.35
C LYS A 139 24.61 5.61 -4.80
N THR A 140 23.69 5.87 -5.72
CA THR A 140 23.40 7.21 -6.23
C THR A 140 22.86 8.12 -5.12
N ASP A 141 21.94 7.61 -4.29
CA ASP A 141 21.36 8.35 -3.17
C ASP A 141 22.43 8.79 -2.15
N LYS A 142 23.36 7.89 -1.82
CA LYS A 142 24.51 8.23 -0.96
C LYS A 142 25.36 9.35 -1.56
N LYS A 143 25.62 9.32 -2.87
CA LYS A 143 26.38 10.37 -3.57
C LYS A 143 25.66 11.71 -3.55
N ILE A 144 24.34 11.73 -3.79
CA ILE A 144 23.51 12.94 -3.71
C ILE A 144 23.55 13.52 -2.29
N GLY A 145 23.47 12.67 -1.27
CA GLY A 145 23.56 13.10 0.14
C GLY A 145 24.88 13.79 0.48
N LEU A 146 26.02 13.30 -0.04
CA LEU A 146 27.33 13.93 0.14
C LEU A 146 27.42 15.28 -0.58
N LEU A 147 26.92 15.37 -1.82
CA LEU A 147 26.93 16.62 -2.59
C LEU A 147 26.14 17.74 -1.89
N LYS A 148 24.97 17.41 -1.31
CA LYS A 148 24.18 18.37 -0.53
C LYS A 148 24.93 18.90 0.68
N LYS A 149 25.63 18.02 1.42
CA LYS A 149 26.45 18.43 2.58
C LYS A 149 27.60 19.34 2.16
N ASN A 150 28.26 19.04 1.04
CA ASN A 150 29.34 19.89 0.53
C ASN A 150 28.82 21.28 0.13
N GLN A 151 27.71 21.37 -0.60
CA GLN A 151 27.11 22.66 -0.97
C GLN A 151 26.75 23.50 0.27
N GLU A 152 26.21 22.88 1.31
CA GLU A 152 25.90 23.60 2.55
C GLU A 152 27.16 24.13 3.24
N SER A 153 28.23 23.32 3.27
CA SER A 153 29.52 23.74 3.83
C SER A 153 30.16 24.89 3.05
N GLU A 154 30.04 24.89 1.72
CA GLU A 154 30.54 25.96 0.84
C GLU A 154 29.79 27.27 1.08
N LYS A 155 28.46 27.23 1.21
CA LYS A 155 27.66 28.42 1.56
C LYS A 155 28.09 29.04 2.89
N VAL A 156 28.26 28.22 3.93
CA VAL A 156 28.72 28.67 5.25
C VAL A 156 30.10 29.32 5.17
N TRP A 157 31.00 28.75 4.35
CA TRP A 157 32.34 29.29 4.16
C TRP A 157 32.33 30.62 3.41
N ILE A 158 31.58 30.74 2.32
CA ILE A 158 31.40 31.99 1.55
C ILE A 158 30.83 33.09 2.44
N ASP A 159 29.80 32.78 3.23
CA ASP A 159 29.15 33.72 4.14
C ASP A 159 30.11 34.19 5.26
N ARG A 160 31.00 33.32 5.74
CA ARG A 160 32.06 33.70 6.69
C ARG A 160 33.10 34.64 6.06
N ILE A 161 33.52 34.38 4.82
CA ILE A 161 34.45 35.25 4.09
C ILE A 161 33.81 36.60 3.83
N TYR A 162 32.57 36.60 3.33
CA TYR A 162 31.83 37.81 3.05
C TYR A 162 31.68 38.68 4.30
N ARG A 163 31.27 38.11 5.44
CA ARG A 163 31.23 38.83 6.72
C ARG A 163 32.58 39.41 7.14
N SER A 164 33.66 38.64 6.98
CA SER A 164 35.01 39.09 7.34
C SER A 164 35.49 40.23 6.44
N PHE A 165 35.18 40.16 5.15
CA PHE A 165 35.47 41.21 4.17
C PHE A 165 34.66 42.48 4.50
N MET A 166 33.34 42.36 4.67
CA MET A 166 32.46 43.49 4.98
C MET A 166 32.87 44.19 6.27
N LYS A 167 33.27 43.45 7.31
CA LYS A 167 33.80 44.05 8.55
C LYS A 167 35.00 44.98 8.29
N ARG A 168 35.92 44.59 7.40
CA ARG A 168 37.07 45.42 7.02
C ARG A 168 36.64 46.65 6.24
N VAL A 169 35.72 46.51 5.28
CA VAL A 169 35.21 47.64 4.50
C VAL A 169 34.51 48.66 5.40
N ILE A 170 33.67 48.20 6.32
CA ILE A 170 32.99 49.07 7.31
C ILE A 170 34.01 49.77 8.22
N PHE A 171 35.07 49.07 8.65
CA PHE A 171 36.17 49.69 9.40
C PHE A 171 36.86 50.81 8.61
N TYR A 172 37.12 50.61 7.31
CA TYR A 172 37.70 51.64 6.45
C TYR A 172 36.74 52.83 6.24
N SER A 173 35.45 52.58 6.05
CA SER A 173 34.42 53.62 5.98
C SER A 173 34.45 54.52 7.22
N LEU A 174 34.43 53.92 8.42
CA LEU A 174 34.58 54.67 9.68
C LEU A 174 35.89 55.47 9.72
N LYS A 175 37.03 54.87 9.34
CA LYS A 175 38.33 55.55 9.33
C LYS A 175 38.42 56.68 8.30
N ASN A 176 37.72 56.57 7.18
CA ASN A 176 37.67 57.64 6.18
C ASN A 176 36.86 58.83 6.70
N LEU A 177 35.72 58.56 7.34
CA LEU A 177 34.88 59.60 7.94
C LEU A 177 35.52 60.25 9.17
N ALA A 178 36.17 59.45 10.02
CA ALA A 178 36.78 59.87 11.28
C ALA A 178 38.19 59.29 11.47
N PRO A 179 39.20 59.82 10.75
CA PRO A 179 40.57 59.30 10.81
C PRO A 179 41.16 59.28 12.23
N ASP A 180 40.80 60.28 13.04
CA ASP A 180 41.25 60.51 14.42
C ASP A 180 40.31 59.93 15.49
N VAL A 181 39.30 59.10 15.12
CA VAL A 181 38.34 58.51 16.08
C VAL A 181 39.00 57.75 17.23
N PHE A 182 40.19 57.19 16.97
CA PHE A 182 41.01 56.44 17.93
C PHE A 182 42.25 57.22 18.43
N SER A 183 42.29 58.54 18.28
CA SER A 183 43.42 59.41 18.67
C SER A 183 43.06 60.40 19.80
N HIS A 184 42.11 60.03 20.66
CA HIS A 184 41.58 60.84 21.76
C HIS A 184 41.68 60.10 23.10
N ARG A 185 41.11 60.63 24.19
CA ARG A 185 41.36 60.13 25.55
C ARG A 185 40.17 59.43 26.19
N SER A 186 38.96 59.77 25.80
CA SER A 186 37.76 59.29 26.48
C SER A 186 36.61 59.02 25.52
N VAL A 187 35.89 57.91 25.76
CA VAL A 187 34.73 57.51 24.98
C VAL A 187 33.59 57.07 25.90
N LEU A 188 32.37 57.48 25.54
CA LEU A 188 31.15 56.81 26.00
C LEU A 188 30.72 55.84 24.89
N TYR A 189 30.83 54.55 25.15
CA TYR A 189 30.34 53.49 24.28
C TYR A 189 28.89 53.18 24.64
N VAL A 190 27.99 53.30 23.67
CA VAL A 190 26.55 53.21 23.88
C VAL A 190 26.01 51.94 23.27
N GLY A 191 25.48 51.05 24.12
CA GLY A 191 24.90 49.78 23.71
C GLY A 191 25.95 48.79 23.22
N ALA A 192 25.98 47.60 23.81
CA ALA A 192 26.86 46.54 23.34
C ALA A 192 26.33 45.19 23.80
N ARG A 193 26.73 44.15 23.08
CA ARG A 193 26.55 42.78 23.56
C ARG A 193 27.90 42.13 23.83
N PRO A 194 28.08 41.33 24.89
CA PRO A 194 29.37 40.69 25.21
C PRO A 194 29.95 39.80 24.10
N ASP A 195 29.16 39.37 23.13
CA ASP A 195 29.58 38.61 21.95
C ASP A 195 29.71 39.47 20.68
N ARG A 196 29.25 40.72 20.71
CA ARG A 196 29.25 41.68 19.60
C ARG A 196 29.47 43.11 20.11
N PHE A 197 30.74 43.53 20.12
CA PHE A 197 31.17 44.90 20.40
C PHE A 197 32.32 45.29 19.45
N GLU A 198 32.00 45.64 18.20
CA GLU A 198 32.98 45.66 17.10
C GLU A 198 34.27 46.44 17.38
N TYR A 199 34.17 47.58 18.09
CA TYR A 199 35.27 48.55 18.25
C TYR A 199 35.75 48.77 19.70
N LEU A 200 35.14 48.09 20.67
CA LEU A 200 35.45 48.34 22.09
C LEU A 200 36.91 47.99 22.43
N TYR A 201 37.47 46.96 21.78
CA TYR A 201 38.89 46.61 21.92
C TYR A 201 39.82 47.59 21.22
N ASP A 202 39.41 48.20 20.10
CA ASP A 202 40.22 49.21 19.42
C ASP A 202 40.42 50.42 20.35
N PHE A 203 39.35 50.93 20.96
CA PHE A 203 39.45 51.97 21.99
C PHE A 203 40.34 51.57 23.17
N LYS A 204 40.22 50.32 23.64
CA LYS A 204 41.04 49.82 24.76
C LYS A 204 42.52 49.80 24.40
N ASN A 205 42.85 49.27 23.22
CA ASN A 205 44.22 49.14 22.75
C ASN A 205 44.90 50.50 22.55
N GLU A 206 44.09 51.50 22.19
CA GLU A 206 44.53 52.90 22.03
C GLU A 206 44.51 53.68 23.36
N GLY A 207 44.27 52.99 24.48
CA GLY A 207 44.41 53.56 25.83
C GLY A 207 43.26 54.47 26.28
N TYR A 208 42.09 54.35 25.67
CA TYR A 208 40.94 55.19 26.04
C TYR A 208 40.45 54.90 27.46
N LYS A 209 39.99 55.95 28.14
CA LYS A 209 39.10 55.83 29.28
C LYS A 209 37.68 55.56 28.80
N ILE A 210 37.26 54.30 28.86
CA ILE A 210 35.98 53.83 28.30
C ILE A 210 34.92 53.75 29.40
N ASP A 211 33.87 54.54 29.28
CA ASP A 211 32.60 54.26 29.96
C ASP A 211 31.66 53.57 28.97
N LEU A 212 30.95 52.55 29.42
CA LEU A 212 29.95 51.84 28.63
C LEU A 212 28.57 51.99 29.28
N ILE A 213 27.56 52.33 28.49
CA ILE A 213 26.16 52.33 28.93
C ILE A 213 25.39 51.23 28.20
N GLU A 214 24.67 50.42 28.98
CA GLU A 214 23.90 49.28 28.50
C GLU A 214 22.54 49.23 29.22
N ILE A 215 21.47 48.99 28.47
CA ILE A 215 20.10 48.97 28.99
C ILE A 215 19.70 47.58 29.47
N TYR A 216 20.22 46.53 28.83
CA TYR A 216 19.91 45.15 29.15
C TYR A 216 20.80 44.64 30.29
N LYS A 217 20.15 44.15 31.36
CA LYS A 217 20.80 43.87 32.65
C LYS A 217 21.84 42.75 32.55
N GLU A 218 21.59 41.78 31.69
CA GLU A 218 22.41 40.60 31.45
C GLU A 218 23.71 41.02 30.76
N ASN A 219 23.63 41.78 29.66
CA ASN A 219 24.79 42.36 28.99
C ASN A 219 25.59 43.25 29.95
N TYR A 220 24.91 44.11 30.72
CA TYR A 220 25.54 44.94 31.76
C TYR A 220 26.37 44.12 32.77
N ASN A 221 25.80 43.02 33.28
CA ASN A 221 26.47 42.15 34.25
C ASN A 221 27.71 41.48 33.64
N ASP A 222 27.66 41.14 32.36
CA ASP A 222 28.80 40.59 31.64
C ASP A 222 29.89 41.65 31.44
N PHE A 223 29.51 42.87 31.07
CA PHE A 223 30.49 43.94 30.87
C PHE A 223 31.22 44.32 32.16
N LYS A 224 30.59 44.20 33.33
CA LYS A 224 31.25 44.43 34.62
C LYS A 224 32.46 43.53 34.87
N ARG A 225 32.57 42.41 34.17
CA ARG A 225 33.70 41.48 34.29
C ARG A 225 34.97 42.05 33.62
N PHE A 226 34.83 43.00 32.69
CA PHE A 226 35.96 43.66 32.03
C PHE A 226 36.56 44.75 32.91
N LYS A 227 37.60 44.39 33.68
CA LYS A 227 38.31 45.31 34.61
C LYS A 227 38.97 46.52 33.94
N TRP A 228 39.11 46.51 32.62
CA TRP A 228 39.70 47.61 31.84
C TRP A 228 38.67 48.67 31.41
N LEU A 229 37.37 48.40 31.56
CA LEU A 229 36.35 49.43 31.43
C LEU A 229 36.42 50.35 32.66
N ASN A 230 36.42 51.66 32.45
CA ASN A 230 36.44 52.61 33.56
C ASN A 230 35.11 52.60 34.33
N LYS A 231 33.99 52.49 33.60
CA LYS A 231 32.66 52.38 34.20
C LYS A 231 31.71 51.63 33.29
N VAL A 232 30.88 50.78 33.87
CA VAL A 232 29.71 50.19 33.21
C VAL A 232 28.46 50.76 33.86
N ILE A 233 27.56 51.31 33.06
CA ILE A 233 26.37 52.04 33.48
C ILE A 233 25.15 51.25 33.02
N LEU A 234 24.34 50.78 33.95
CA LEU A 234 23.03 50.22 33.63
C LEU A 234 22.07 51.39 33.39
N GLY A 235 21.56 51.54 32.18
CA GLY A 235 20.64 52.64 31.90
C GLY A 235 20.18 52.74 30.44
N ASP A 236 19.03 53.38 30.30
CA ASP A 236 18.43 53.74 29.02
C ASP A 236 19.09 55.02 28.48
N ILE A 237 19.69 54.93 27.29
CA ILE A 237 20.39 56.05 26.66
C ILE A 237 19.47 57.25 26.41
N THR A 238 18.17 57.03 26.17
CA THR A 238 17.21 58.11 25.92
C THR A 238 16.99 58.99 27.15
N LYS A 239 17.20 58.41 28.33
CA LYS A 239 17.10 59.04 29.66
C LYS A 239 18.46 59.44 30.21
N PHE A 240 19.55 59.04 29.57
CA PHE A 240 20.90 59.34 30.01
C PHE A 240 21.16 60.84 30.03
N ASN A 241 21.72 61.31 31.13
CA ASN A 241 22.20 62.66 31.30
C ASN A 241 23.46 62.61 32.16
N SER A 242 24.54 63.26 31.73
CA SER A 242 25.80 63.26 32.43
C SER A 242 26.45 64.63 32.39
N ARG A 243 26.98 65.06 33.53
CA ARG A 243 27.85 66.25 33.59
C ARG A 243 29.24 65.96 33.03
N LYS A 244 29.66 64.69 33.04
CA LYS A 244 30.95 64.25 32.47
C LYS A 244 30.89 64.39 30.95
N LYS A 245 31.91 65.04 30.40
CA LYS A 245 32.12 65.13 28.95
C LYS A 245 33.03 64.00 28.48
N TYR A 246 32.85 63.60 27.24
CA TYR A 246 33.69 62.59 26.56
C TYR A 246 34.22 63.19 25.27
N ASP A 247 35.42 62.80 24.86
CA ASP A 247 35.94 63.23 23.56
C ASP A 247 35.07 62.66 22.44
N VAL A 248 34.76 61.37 22.56
CA VAL A 248 33.96 60.62 21.59
C VAL A 248 32.70 60.08 22.27
N ILE A 249 31.55 60.24 21.61
CA ILE A 249 30.39 59.39 21.86
C ILE A 249 30.30 58.39 20.71
N PHE A 250 30.26 57.09 21.02
CA PHE A 250 30.26 56.02 20.04
C PHE A 250 29.02 55.15 20.24
N TRP A 251 28.07 55.22 19.31
CA TRP A 251 26.79 54.49 19.39
C TRP A 251 26.63 53.61 18.15
N TRP A 252 26.94 52.32 18.30
CA TRP A 252 27.11 51.40 17.18
C TRP A 252 26.13 50.25 17.27
N HIS A 253 25.34 50.03 16.22
CA HIS A 253 24.20 49.11 16.18
C HIS A 253 23.25 49.34 17.36
N GLY A 254 22.68 50.53 17.41
CA GLY A 254 21.91 51.02 18.53
C GLY A 254 20.87 52.09 18.18
N PRO A 255 21.15 53.06 17.29
CA PRO A 255 20.14 54.03 16.83
C PRO A 255 18.83 53.40 16.31
N GLU A 256 18.91 52.24 15.66
CA GLU A 256 17.79 51.47 15.11
C GLU A 256 16.84 50.89 16.18
N HIS A 257 17.31 50.81 17.42
CA HIS A 257 16.54 50.32 18.57
C HIS A 257 15.79 51.43 19.33
N VAL A 258 15.90 52.69 18.86
CA VAL A 258 15.22 53.83 19.47
C VAL A 258 14.24 54.43 18.48
N GLU A 259 13.01 54.71 18.91
CA GLU A 259 12.02 55.38 18.06
C GLU A 259 12.56 56.74 17.55
N LYS A 260 12.38 57.04 16.25
CA LYS A 260 12.92 58.26 15.61
C LYS A 260 12.68 59.54 16.42
N LYS A 261 11.49 59.69 17.03
CA LYS A 261 11.12 60.88 17.83
C LYS A 261 12.00 61.08 19.07
N ASP A 262 12.42 59.98 19.70
CA ASP A 262 13.23 59.99 20.91
C ASP A 262 14.71 59.94 20.56
N PHE A 263 15.05 59.33 19.42
CA PHE A 263 16.39 59.36 18.85
C PHE A 263 16.89 60.80 18.66
N ILE A 264 16.12 61.69 18.02
CA ILE A 264 16.53 63.08 17.79
C ILE A 264 16.80 63.85 19.10
N LYS A 265 15.95 63.65 20.12
CA LYS A 265 16.14 64.25 21.44
C LYS A 265 17.40 63.71 22.13
N THR A 266 17.62 62.41 22.01
CA THR A 266 18.78 61.71 22.57
C THR A 266 20.05 62.20 21.90
N LEU A 267 20.06 62.30 20.57
CA LEU A 267 21.20 62.72 19.79
C LEU A 267 21.69 64.13 20.20
N LYS A 268 20.78 65.09 20.38
CA LYS A 268 21.15 66.44 20.87
C LYS A 268 21.81 66.40 22.25
N LYS A 269 21.38 65.51 23.16
CA LYS A 269 22.04 65.33 24.47
C LYS A 269 23.43 64.74 24.31
N LEU A 270 23.59 63.76 23.42
CA LEU A 270 24.89 63.14 23.13
C LEU A 270 25.85 64.13 22.49
N GLU A 271 25.40 64.94 21.53
CA GLU A 271 26.18 66.03 20.94
C GLU A 271 26.66 67.03 22.00
N ASN A 272 25.78 67.41 22.93
CA ASN A 272 26.19 68.28 24.04
C ASN A 272 27.16 67.60 25.00
N THR A 273 27.17 66.27 25.08
CA THR A 273 28.02 65.49 25.99
C THR A 273 29.41 65.22 25.40
N ALA A 274 29.49 65.12 24.07
CA ALA A 274 30.71 65.01 23.30
C ALA A 274 31.49 66.33 23.26
N THR A 275 32.83 66.26 23.20
CA THR A 275 33.69 67.43 23.00
C THR A 275 34.36 67.46 21.63
N LYS A 276 34.56 66.30 20.99
CA LYS A 276 35.22 66.17 19.67
C LYS A 276 34.32 65.60 18.60
N MET A 277 33.59 64.53 18.88
CA MET A 277 32.69 63.94 17.87
C MET A 277 31.62 63.02 18.46
N VAL A 278 30.55 62.85 17.69
CA VAL A 278 29.57 61.77 17.84
C VAL A 278 29.68 60.86 16.62
N VAL A 279 29.81 59.56 16.86
CA VAL A 279 29.90 58.52 15.84
C VAL A 279 28.73 57.57 16.02
N LEU A 280 28.01 57.35 14.94
CA LEU A 280 26.86 56.46 14.86
C LEU A 280 27.11 55.38 13.81
N GLY A 281 26.72 54.15 14.10
CA GLY A 281 26.66 53.07 13.12
C GLY A 281 25.35 52.32 13.25
N MET A 282 24.71 51.98 12.13
CA MET A 282 23.46 51.21 12.10
C MET A 282 23.28 50.54 10.73
N PRO A 283 22.33 49.59 10.58
CA PRO A 283 21.95 49.06 9.29
C PRO A 283 21.47 50.15 8.32
N TRP A 284 21.83 50.04 7.05
CA TRP A 284 21.35 50.99 6.03
C TRP A 284 19.96 50.60 5.50
N GLY A 285 18.97 51.45 5.76
CA GLY A 285 17.59 51.26 5.30
C GLY A 285 16.74 50.37 6.19
N ASN A 286 15.67 49.83 5.61
CA ASN A 286 14.69 48.97 6.28
C ASN A 286 15.20 47.52 6.37
N VAL A 287 15.94 47.24 7.44
CA VAL A 287 16.41 45.90 7.80
C VAL A 287 15.66 45.46 9.06
N PRO A 288 14.46 44.85 8.94
CA PRO A 288 13.68 44.50 10.11
C PRO A 288 14.36 43.40 10.91
N GLN A 289 14.48 43.61 12.22
CA GLN A 289 14.94 42.61 13.18
C GLN A 289 13.90 42.50 14.29
N ARG A 290 13.27 41.32 14.41
CA ARG A 290 12.40 41.00 15.54
C ARG A 290 13.22 40.68 16.79
N LEU A 291 12.54 40.61 17.93
CA LEU A 291 13.09 40.14 19.21
C LEU A 291 14.06 38.98 19.02
N LYS A 292 15.33 39.22 19.40
CA LYS A 292 16.42 38.26 19.27
C LYS A 292 17.01 38.05 20.66
N TYR A 293 17.31 36.78 20.98
CA TYR A 293 18.00 36.39 22.22
C TYR A 293 17.35 36.87 23.52
N GLU A 294 16.02 36.94 23.56
CA GLU A 294 15.25 37.35 24.76
C GLU A 294 15.55 38.78 25.25
N ASN A 295 16.34 39.57 24.51
CA ASN A 295 16.59 40.97 24.80
C ASN A 295 15.52 41.84 24.12
N PRO A 296 14.57 42.43 24.86
CA PRO A 296 13.50 43.24 24.27
C PRO A 296 14.00 44.53 23.62
N TYR A 297 15.23 44.95 23.93
CA TYR A 297 15.82 46.18 23.41
C TYR A 297 16.61 45.99 22.10
N GLU A 298 16.61 44.79 21.51
CA GLU A 298 17.26 44.50 20.21
C GLU A 298 16.33 44.57 19.00
N GLU A 299 15.04 44.84 19.20
CA GLU A 299 14.11 45.02 18.09
C GLU A 299 14.46 46.28 17.30
N HIS A 300 14.43 46.20 15.96
CA HIS A 300 14.59 47.37 15.11
C HIS A 300 13.25 48.10 15.01
N VAL A 301 13.13 49.22 15.71
CA VAL A 301 11.92 50.06 15.74
C VAL A 301 12.05 51.30 14.86
N SER A 302 13.27 51.59 14.38
CA SER A 302 13.57 52.68 13.46
C SER A 302 14.51 52.23 12.35
N PHE A 303 14.38 52.86 11.19
CA PHE A 303 15.20 52.64 10.01
C PHE A 303 15.72 53.97 9.51
N TYR A 304 16.97 54.01 9.07
CA TYR A 304 17.61 55.26 8.68
C TYR A 304 18.19 55.22 7.28
N ASP A 305 18.13 56.38 6.64
CA ASP A 305 18.81 56.67 5.39
C ASP A 305 19.85 57.77 5.59
N LEU A 306 20.67 57.99 4.57
CA LEU A 306 21.72 59.00 4.61
C LEU A 306 21.18 60.42 4.85
N GLU A 307 20.03 60.76 4.24
CA GLU A 307 19.41 62.08 4.39
C GLU A 307 18.92 62.35 5.83
N ASP A 308 18.61 61.31 6.61
CA ASP A 308 18.21 61.47 8.02
C ASP A 308 19.35 62.11 8.84
N PHE A 309 20.60 61.93 8.44
CA PHE A 309 21.80 62.38 9.16
C PHE A 309 22.47 63.59 8.50
N GLU A 310 22.51 63.65 7.16
CA GLU A 310 23.05 64.80 6.44
C GLU A 310 22.30 66.08 6.81
N ASN A 311 20.96 66.02 6.91
CA ASN A 311 20.13 67.14 7.35
C ASN A 311 20.41 67.58 8.80
N LEU A 312 21.06 66.75 9.61
CA LEU A 312 21.47 67.05 10.98
C LEU A 312 22.94 67.53 11.07
N GLY A 313 23.62 67.67 9.94
CA GLY A 313 25.02 68.10 9.83
C GLY A 313 26.03 67.00 10.15
N TYR A 314 25.68 65.74 9.92
CA TYR A 314 26.62 64.61 9.98
C TYR A 314 27.23 64.37 8.60
N ASN A 315 28.50 63.98 8.58
CA ASN A 315 29.11 63.34 7.42
C ASN A 315 28.70 61.87 7.44
N VAL A 316 28.22 61.36 6.31
CA VAL A 316 27.67 60.01 6.20
C VAL A 316 28.42 59.23 5.14
N ASP A 317 28.58 57.93 5.39
CA ASP A 317 29.08 56.96 4.42
C ASP A 317 28.26 55.67 4.55
N VAL A 318 28.09 54.97 3.44
CA VAL A 318 27.31 53.74 3.35
C VAL A 318 28.11 52.64 2.69
N VAL A 319 28.00 51.43 3.23
CA VAL A 319 28.69 50.24 2.73
C VAL A 319 27.68 49.15 2.40
N GLY A 320 27.74 48.64 1.17
CA GLY A 320 26.88 47.57 0.65
C GLY A 320 25.63 48.10 -0.05
N ASP A 321 24.51 47.38 0.04
CA ASP A 321 23.24 47.70 -0.60
C ASP A 321 22.16 48.09 0.42
N LYS A 322 21.34 49.08 0.09
CA LYS A 322 20.23 49.52 0.94
C LYS A 322 19.27 48.35 1.25
N ASN A 323 18.83 48.26 2.50
CA ASN A 323 17.97 47.18 3.03
C ASN A 323 18.63 45.79 3.08
N ASN A 324 19.96 45.70 2.93
CA ASN A 324 20.69 44.44 3.10
C ASN A 324 21.21 44.31 4.54
N TYR A 325 21.12 43.11 5.10
CA TYR A 325 21.52 42.82 6.48
C TYR A 325 23.00 43.08 6.77
N PHE A 326 23.88 43.01 5.77
CA PHE A 326 25.31 43.27 5.92
C PHE A 326 25.70 44.72 5.63
N SER A 327 24.72 45.55 5.30
CA SER A 327 24.96 46.92 4.91
C SER A 327 24.88 47.87 6.08
N GLN A 328 25.81 48.81 6.08
CA GLN A 328 26.04 49.72 7.19
C GLN A 328 25.90 51.15 6.70
N LEU A 329 25.21 51.96 7.49
CA LEU A 329 25.31 53.40 7.45
C LEU A 329 26.17 53.84 8.64
N THR A 330 27.21 54.63 8.35
CA THR A 330 28.06 55.28 9.35
C THR A 330 27.85 56.78 9.27
N ALA A 331 27.56 57.43 10.40
CA ALA A 331 27.39 58.87 10.46
C ALA A 331 28.30 59.47 11.55
N VAL A 332 29.03 60.53 11.20
CA VAL A 332 29.98 61.21 12.09
C VAL A 332 29.72 62.70 12.09
N LYS A 333 29.59 63.30 13.29
CA LYS A 333 29.56 64.75 13.45
C LYS A 333 30.70 65.21 14.32
N PHE A 334 31.54 66.08 13.76
CA PHE A 334 32.63 66.71 14.48
C PHE A 334 32.12 67.93 15.25
N LEU A 335 32.61 68.08 16.48
CA LEU A 335 32.21 69.09 17.44
C LEU A 335 33.45 69.88 17.88
N GLY A 336 33.28 71.18 18.13
CA GLY A 336 34.36 72.03 18.61
C GLY A 336 35.39 72.48 17.57
N ARG A 337 35.25 72.12 16.28
CA ARG A 337 35.87 72.89 15.19
C ARG A 337 35.05 74.17 15.01
N LYS A 338 35.55 75.30 15.52
CA LYS A 338 35.11 76.60 14.97
C LYS A 338 35.34 76.52 13.46
N SER A 339 34.32 76.82 12.67
CA SER A 339 34.48 77.05 11.23
C SER A 339 35.71 77.95 11.03
N ARG A 340 36.72 77.44 10.32
CA ARG A 340 37.82 78.29 9.87
C ARG A 340 37.31 79.24 8.82
#